data_AF-A0A1V2IDG9-F1
#
_entry.id   AF-A0A1V2IDG9-F1
#
_cell.length_a   1.000
_cell.length_b   1.000
_cell.length_c   1.000
_cell.angle_alpha   90.00
_cell.angle_beta   90.00
_cell.angle_gamma   90.00
#
_symmetry.space_group_name_H-M   'P 1'
#
loop_
_entity.id
_entity.type
_entity.pdbx_description
1 polymer ?
#
loop_
_entity_poly.entity_id
_entity_poly.type
_entity_poly.pdbx_seq_one_letter_code
_entity_poly.pdbx_strand_id
1 'polypeptide(L)'
;MTPNSQLAGLRAALRLVQRDLDSHPGGGPAIGTDDDGTDGVDLDGDSLGEATGLAVAGSGRFQLVGTEQGFFVALPDGRFWPAGAGPLPLGAEGDEAVLAVALGVQECFGEILWHAWPHCPRHGTTLRAEARDPADEVIWRCDADEGHDVAPVGHLAAAASRPSSTPSQTLAASSSAVQPDPETVRPAV
;
A
#
# COMPACT_ATOMS: atom_id res chain seq x y z
N MET A 1 24.07 21.04 8.99
CA MET A 1 24.68 20.14 7.98
C MET A 1 24.05 18.77 8.15
N THR A 2 22.97 18.49 7.43
CA THR A 2 22.43 17.13 7.31
C THR A 2 23.45 16.31 6.51
N PRO A 3 24.03 15.23 7.07
CA PRO A 3 25.02 14.45 6.35
C PRO A 3 24.37 13.83 5.11
N ASN A 4 25.02 13.99 3.95
CA ASN A 4 24.53 13.56 2.64
C ASN A 4 24.06 12.08 2.59
N SER A 5 24.50 11.23 3.53
CA SER A 5 24.06 9.84 3.66
C SER A 5 22.59 9.72 4.04
N GLN A 6 22.08 10.55 4.94
CA GLN A 6 20.70 10.50 5.42
C GLN A 6 19.71 10.82 4.30
N LEU A 7 20.00 11.88 3.53
CA LEU A 7 19.21 12.24 2.36
C LEU A 7 19.29 11.16 1.27
N ALA A 8 20.43 10.47 1.15
CA ALA A 8 20.55 9.32 0.25
C ALA A 8 19.69 8.13 0.71
N GLY A 9 19.60 7.88 2.01
CA GLY A 9 18.71 6.88 2.63
C GLY A 9 17.24 7.16 2.33
N LEU A 10 16.77 8.38 2.62
CA LEU A 10 15.39 8.81 2.31
C LEU A 10 15.08 8.70 0.81
N ARG A 11 16.03 9.07 -0.07
CA ARG A 11 15.89 8.90 -1.53
C ARG A 11 15.86 7.44 -1.96
N ALA A 12 16.55 6.55 -1.25
CA ALA A 12 16.50 5.11 -1.52
C ALA A 12 15.15 4.54 -1.11
N ALA A 13 14.66 4.89 0.08
CA ALA A 13 13.34 4.55 0.57
C ALA A 13 12.22 5.00 -0.38
N LEU A 14 12.27 6.27 -0.83
CA LEU A 14 11.29 6.80 -1.78
C LEU A 14 11.23 6.02 -3.08
N ARG A 15 12.37 5.50 -3.57
CA ARG A 15 12.41 4.66 -4.77
C ARG A 15 11.74 3.30 -4.58
N LEU A 16 11.76 2.74 -3.37
CA LEU A 16 11.05 1.50 -3.06
C LEU A 16 9.54 1.72 -3.06
N VAL A 17 9.07 2.76 -2.36
CA VAL A 17 7.64 3.10 -2.33
C VAL A 17 7.12 3.46 -3.72
N GLN A 18 7.90 4.23 -4.50
CA GLN A 18 7.55 4.58 -5.88
C GLN A 18 7.46 3.33 -6.77
N ARG A 19 8.30 2.30 -6.56
CA ARG A 19 8.19 1.05 -7.31
C ARG A 19 6.86 0.35 -7.06
N ASP A 20 6.37 0.33 -5.82
CA ASP A 20 5.06 -0.26 -5.50
C ASP A 20 3.92 0.53 -6.14
N LEU A 21 4.04 1.86 -6.13
CA LEU A 21 3.10 2.76 -6.78
C LEU A 21 3.01 2.49 -8.28
N ASP A 22 4.16 2.48 -8.95
CA ASP A 22 4.29 2.24 -10.38
C ASP A 22 3.75 0.86 -10.78
N SER A 23 3.78 -0.11 -9.87
CA SER A 23 3.29 -1.47 -10.10
C SER A 23 1.77 -1.62 -9.90
N HIS A 24 1.09 -0.66 -9.27
CA HIS A 24 -0.35 -0.69 -9.01
C HIS A 24 -1.03 0.65 -9.33
N PRO A 25 -1.06 1.07 -10.61
CA PRO A 25 -1.63 2.36 -11.03
C PRO A 25 -3.16 2.49 -10.88
N GLY A 26 -3.84 1.57 -10.19
CA GLY A 26 -5.30 1.43 -10.22
C GLY A 26 -6.06 1.86 -8.96
N GLY A 27 -5.42 2.48 -7.99
CA GLY A 27 -6.06 2.88 -6.72
C GLY A 27 -5.46 4.15 -6.13
N GLY A 28 -5.27 5.17 -6.96
CA GLY A 28 -4.90 6.54 -6.60
C GLY A 28 -5.71 7.51 -7.47
N PRO A 29 -6.10 8.71 -7.02
CA PRO A 29 -6.76 9.66 -7.90
C PRO A 29 -5.71 10.25 -8.83
N ALA A 30 -6.16 10.69 -10.00
CA ALA A 30 -5.29 11.37 -10.95
C ALA A 30 -4.73 12.64 -10.29
N ILE A 31 -3.41 12.67 -10.06
CA ILE A 31 -2.73 13.91 -9.66
C ILE A 31 -2.58 14.73 -10.94
N GLY A 32 -3.54 15.63 -11.17
CA GLY A 32 -3.42 16.63 -12.21
C GLY A 32 -2.20 17.50 -11.94
N THR A 33 -1.31 17.62 -12.93
CA THR A 33 -0.55 18.86 -13.07
C THR A 33 -1.56 19.88 -13.56
N ASP A 34 -2.11 20.67 -12.64
CA ASP A 34 -2.93 21.83 -12.99
C ASP A 34 -2.00 22.84 -13.67
N ASP A 35 -1.78 22.67 -14.97
CA ASP A 35 -1.23 23.68 -15.84
C ASP A 35 -2.37 24.68 -16.10
N ASP A 36 -2.65 25.53 -15.11
CA ASP A 36 -3.56 26.68 -15.26
C ASP A 36 -2.82 27.78 -16.03
N GLY A 37 -2.62 27.53 -17.32
CA GLY A 37 -2.20 28.47 -18.33
C GLY A 37 -3.36 28.72 -19.29
N THR A 38 -4.15 29.75 -19.01
CA THR A 38 -4.93 30.58 -19.94
C THR A 38 -5.76 29.88 -21.03
N ASP A 39 -7.08 30.03 -20.96
CA ASP A 39 -7.82 30.82 -21.95
C ASP A 39 -9.30 30.94 -21.57
N GLY A 40 -9.78 32.18 -21.52
CA GLY A 40 -11.18 32.49 -21.28
C GLY A 40 -12.03 32.25 -22.51
N VAL A 41 -13.25 31.73 -22.32
CA VAL A 41 -14.45 32.04 -23.10
C VAL A 41 -15.70 31.78 -22.26
N ASP A 42 -16.70 32.62 -22.49
CA ASP A 42 -18.00 32.69 -21.82
C ASP A 42 -18.93 31.47 -21.99
N LEU A 43 -19.68 31.23 -20.91
CA LEU A 43 -21.05 30.71 -20.73
C LEU A 43 -21.82 30.14 -21.94
N ASP A 44 -22.28 28.89 -21.84
CA ASP A 44 -23.72 28.49 -21.84
C ASP A 44 -23.88 26.95 -21.92
N GLY A 45 -24.81 26.41 -21.14
CA GLY A 45 -25.67 25.30 -21.61
C GLY A 45 -25.30 23.85 -21.23
N ASP A 46 -26.14 23.31 -20.34
CA ASP A 46 -26.62 21.92 -20.23
C ASP A 46 -25.65 20.80 -19.80
N SER A 47 -25.88 20.38 -18.55
CA SER A 47 -25.44 19.12 -17.96
C SER A 47 -26.00 17.92 -18.70
N LEU A 48 -25.12 17.11 -19.25
CA LEU A 48 -25.07 15.67 -19.01
C LEU A 48 -23.59 15.30 -18.97
N GLY A 49 -23.00 15.48 -17.78
CA GLY A 49 -21.63 15.11 -17.47
C GLY A 49 -21.49 13.59 -17.56
N GLU A 50 -21.23 13.11 -18.76
CA GLU A 50 -20.59 11.82 -18.99
C GLU A 50 -19.19 11.95 -18.41
N ALA A 51 -19.03 11.51 -17.16
CA ALA A 51 -17.74 11.31 -16.54
C ALA A 51 -17.05 10.15 -17.26
N THR A 52 -16.57 10.40 -18.48
CA THR A 52 -15.47 9.65 -19.07
C THR A 52 -14.30 9.85 -18.14
N GLY A 53 -14.17 8.94 -17.18
CA GLY A 53 -12.96 8.72 -16.41
C GLY A 53 -11.86 8.36 -17.40
N LEU A 54 -11.20 9.38 -17.92
CA LEU A 54 -10.03 9.25 -18.76
C LEU A 54 -8.96 8.66 -17.85
N ALA A 55 -8.65 7.38 -18.03
CA ALA A 55 -7.56 6.73 -17.34
C ALA A 55 -6.26 7.46 -17.69
N VAL A 56 -5.76 8.28 -16.78
CA VAL A 56 -4.50 9.00 -16.96
C VAL A 56 -3.37 8.03 -16.65
N ALA A 57 -2.77 7.49 -17.70
CA ALA A 57 -1.43 6.92 -17.65
C ALA A 57 -0.42 8.09 -17.56
N GLY A 58 -0.07 8.51 -16.35
CA GLY A 58 0.83 9.66 -16.14
C GLY A 58 1.53 9.61 -14.79
N SER A 59 2.65 8.89 -14.73
CA SER A 59 3.54 8.69 -13.58
C SER A 59 4.19 9.99 -13.08
N GLY A 60 3.46 10.83 -12.36
CA GLY A 60 4.09 11.81 -11.50
C GLY A 60 4.82 11.09 -10.36
N ARG A 61 6.11 11.39 -10.14
CA ARG A 61 6.89 10.79 -9.05
C ARG A 61 6.82 11.67 -7.81
N PHE A 62 6.63 11.03 -6.66
CA PHE A 62 6.80 11.72 -5.38
C PHE A 62 8.23 12.27 -5.25
N GLN A 63 8.37 13.34 -4.48
CA GLN A 63 9.64 14.04 -4.28
C GLN A 63 9.92 14.23 -2.79
N LEU A 64 11.18 14.51 -2.44
CA LEU A 64 11.55 14.98 -1.11
C LEU A 64 11.73 16.50 -1.16
N VAL A 65 10.94 17.21 -0.37
CA VAL A 65 11.04 18.68 -0.22
C VAL A 65 11.71 18.98 1.12
N GLY A 66 12.79 19.75 1.09
CA GLY A 66 13.46 20.24 2.30
C GLY A 66 12.90 21.61 2.70
N THR A 67 12.58 21.76 3.99
CA THR A 67 12.16 23.03 4.61
C THR A 67 13.02 23.31 5.85
N GLU A 68 12.82 24.47 6.47
CA GLU A 68 13.43 24.81 7.77
C GLU A 68 13.09 23.79 8.87
N GLN A 69 11.98 23.05 8.73
CA GLN A 69 11.52 22.07 9.71
C GLN A 69 12.08 20.65 9.46
N GLY A 70 12.60 20.36 8.26
CA GLY A 70 13.10 19.05 7.88
C GLY A 70 12.70 18.64 6.46
N PHE A 71 12.72 17.35 6.17
CA PHE A 71 12.31 16.83 4.86
C PHE A 71 10.89 16.30 4.90
N PHE A 72 10.14 16.50 3.82
CA PHE A 72 8.78 16.01 3.65
C PHE A 72 8.66 15.25 2.34
N VAL A 73 7.73 14.30 2.30
CA VAL A 73 7.30 13.70 1.03
C VAL A 73 6.32 14.67 0.36
N ALA A 74 6.52 14.94 -0.92
CA ALA A 74 5.66 15.82 -1.70
C ALA A 74 5.13 15.09 -2.94
N LEU A 75 3.92 15.49 -3.35
CA LEU A 75 3.34 15.18 -4.64
C LEU A 75 4.22 15.73 -5.79
N PRO A 76 4.02 15.25 -7.02
CA PRO A 76 4.73 15.73 -8.21
C PRO A 76 4.61 17.24 -8.46
N ASP A 77 3.48 17.84 -8.07
CA ASP A 77 3.20 19.29 -8.15
C ASP A 77 3.86 20.11 -7.01
N GLY A 78 4.59 19.44 -6.11
CA GLY A 78 5.28 20.06 -4.99
C GLY A 78 4.43 20.25 -3.73
N ARG A 79 3.12 19.93 -3.75
CA ARG A 79 2.29 19.95 -2.53
C ARG A 79 2.71 18.83 -1.58
N PHE A 80 2.76 19.11 -0.30
CA PHE A 80 3.05 18.13 0.75
C PHE A 80 2.19 18.39 1.98
N TRP A 81 1.99 17.38 2.82
CA TRP A 81 1.20 17.49 4.04
C TRP A 81 2.11 17.56 5.28
N PRO A 82 2.29 18.74 5.90
CA PRO A 82 3.17 18.89 7.06
C PRO A 82 2.51 18.56 8.40
N ALA A 83 1.18 18.45 8.46
CA ALA A 83 0.42 18.48 9.71
C ALA A 83 0.09 17.09 10.31
N GLY A 84 0.34 15.99 9.58
CA GLY A 84 0.05 14.60 10.01
C GLY A 84 1.21 13.91 10.72
N ALA A 85 2.30 13.62 9.99
CA ALA A 85 3.51 12.97 10.50
C ALA A 85 4.61 13.93 10.98
N GLY A 86 4.53 15.21 10.62
CA GLY A 86 5.66 16.13 10.75
C GLY A 86 6.80 15.80 9.76
N PRO A 87 7.99 16.40 9.93
CA PRO A 87 9.12 16.14 9.05
C PRO A 87 9.58 14.67 9.19
N LEU A 88 10.03 14.10 8.07
CA LEU A 88 10.71 12.81 8.06
C LEU A 88 11.89 12.84 9.04
N PRO A 89 12.06 11.79 9.87
CA PRO A 89 13.09 11.73 10.89
C PRO A 89 14.48 11.91 10.29
N LEU A 90 15.17 12.97 10.69
CA LEU A 90 16.56 13.21 10.31
C LEU A 90 17.45 12.16 10.99
N GLY A 91 18.18 11.38 10.22
CA GLY A 91 18.98 10.27 10.74
C GLY A 91 18.43 8.89 10.43
N ALA A 92 17.19 8.80 9.96
CA ALA A 92 16.64 7.52 9.51
C ALA A 92 17.44 6.96 8.34
N GLU A 93 17.89 5.73 8.49
CA GLU A 93 18.59 4.93 7.49
C GLU A 93 17.94 3.55 7.42
N GLY A 94 18.21 2.80 6.35
CA GLY A 94 17.64 1.45 6.18
C GLY A 94 16.12 1.44 6.31
N ASP A 95 15.60 0.50 7.10
CA ASP A 95 14.16 0.26 7.28
C ASP A 95 13.43 1.39 7.98
N GLU A 96 14.08 2.15 8.86
CA GLU A 96 13.48 3.34 9.47
C GLU A 96 13.14 4.39 8.39
N ALA A 97 14.06 4.59 7.43
CA ALA A 97 13.82 5.49 6.30
C ALA A 97 12.71 4.97 5.40
N VAL A 98 12.64 3.65 5.18
CA VAL A 98 11.58 3.02 4.38
C VAL A 98 10.21 3.22 5.02
N LEU A 99 10.09 2.93 6.33
CA LEU A 99 8.84 3.10 7.06
C LEU A 99 8.38 4.56 7.07
N ALA A 100 9.29 5.49 7.41
CA ALA A 100 8.96 6.90 7.45
C ALA A 100 8.48 7.44 6.10
N VAL A 101 9.16 7.07 4.99
CA VAL A 101 8.76 7.50 3.66
C VAL A 101 7.45 6.83 3.22
N ALA A 102 7.26 5.55 3.51
CA ALA A 102 6.01 4.86 3.20
C ALA A 102 4.82 5.54 3.88
N LEU A 103 4.92 5.82 5.19
CA LEU A 103 3.89 6.56 5.94
C LEU A 103 3.66 7.96 5.36
N GLY A 104 4.73 8.71 5.06
CA GLY A 104 4.62 10.04 4.46
C GLY A 104 3.92 10.04 3.09
N VAL A 105 4.15 9.02 2.26
CA VAL A 105 3.40 8.83 1.01
C VAL A 105 1.92 8.55 1.30
N GLN A 106 1.62 7.63 2.24
CA GLN A 106 0.23 7.31 2.60
C GLN A 106 -0.54 8.52 3.12
N GLU A 107 0.10 9.38 3.92
CA GLU A 107 -0.50 10.61 4.39
C GLU A 107 -0.76 11.60 3.26
N CYS A 108 0.17 11.77 2.32
CA CYS A 108 -0.07 12.62 1.14
C CYS A 108 -1.27 12.12 0.33
N PHE A 109 -1.41 10.79 0.17
CA PHE A 109 -2.57 10.18 -0.46
C PHE A 109 -3.87 10.45 0.33
N GLY A 110 -3.85 10.24 1.64
CA GLY A 110 -5.05 10.40 2.48
C GLY A 110 -5.51 11.85 2.57
N GLU A 111 -4.58 12.79 2.77
CA GLU A 111 -4.89 14.16 3.18
C GLU A 111 -4.99 15.12 2.00
N ILE A 112 -4.13 14.98 0.99
CA ILE A 112 -4.13 15.88 -0.18
C ILE A 112 -5.03 15.33 -1.28
N LEU A 113 -5.01 14.02 -1.46
CA LEU A 113 -5.67 13.34 -2.57
C LEU A 113 -6.99 12.67 -2.17
N TRP A 114 -7.32 12.62 -0.87
CA TRP A 114 -8.49 11.91 -0.33
C TRP A 114 -8.64 10.49 -0.86
N HIS A 115 -7.51 9.79 -0.90
CA HIS A 115 -7.46 8.46 -1.45
C HIS A 115 -6.65 7.54 -0.57
N ALA A 116 -6.99 6.26 -0.62
CA ALA A 116 -6.31 5.25 0.15
C ALA A 116 -5.36 4.46 -0.74
N TRP A 117 -4.12 4.28 -0.30
CA TRP A 117 -3.12 3.49 -1.02
C TRP A 117 -2.05 2.98 -0.05
N PRO A 118 -1.46 1.78 -0.28
CA PRO A 118 -1.87 0.76 -1.25
C PRO A 118 -3.07 -0.04 -0.77
N HIS A 119 -3.69 -0.85 -1.64
CA HIS A 119 -4.80 -1.73 -1.29
C HIS A 119 -4.37 -3.20 -1.22
N CYS A 120 -4.96 -3.95 -0.29
CA CYS A 120 -4.80 -5.38 -0.16
C CYS A 120 -5.42 -6.08 -1.39
N PRO A 121 -4.68 -6.92 -2.12
CA PRO A 121 -5.24 -7.65 -3.27
C PRO A 121 -6.32 -8.66 -2.86
N ARG A 122 -6.30 -9.12 -1.59
CA ARG A 122 -7.28 -10.07 -1.06
C ARG A 122 -8.57 -9.41 -0.56
N HIS A 123 -8.47 -8.30 0.18
CA HIS A 123 -9.62 -7.69 0.86
C HIS A 123 -10.06 -6.35 0.27
N GLY A 124 -9.26 -5.75 -0.61
CA GLY A 124 -9.52 -4.40 -1.13
C GLY A 124 -9.39 -3.28 -0.10
N THR A 125 -8.99 -3.58 1.13
CA THR A 125 -8.77 -2.59 2.20
C THR A 125 -7.39 -1.96 2.08
N THR A 126 -7.22 -0.74 2.59
CA THR A 126 -5.92 -0.07 2.65
C THR A 126 -4.92 -0.87 3.47
N LEU A 127 -3.70 -0.99 2.96
CA LEU A 127 -2.56 -1.55 3.68
C LEU A 127 -1.92 -0.48 4.54
N ARG A 128 -1.24 -0.87 5.61
CA ARG A 128 -0.38 0.02 6.40
C ARG A 128 1.07 -0.42 6.27
N ALA A 129 1.98 0.54 6.21
CA ALA A 129 3.39 0.25 6.36
C ALA A 129 3.71 -0.02 7.83
N GLU A 130 4.37 -1.14 8.12
CA GLU A 130 4.77 -1.52 9.47
C GLU A 130 6.16 -2.12 9.48
N ALA A 131 6.93 -1.86 10.55
CA ALA A 131 8.17 -2.58 10.80
C ALA A 131 7.84 -3.97 11.35
N ARG A 132 8.41 -5.02 10.73
CA ARG A 132 8.25 -6.40 11.17
C ARG A 132 9.32 -6.76 12.20
N ASP A 133 8.90 -6.98 13.44
CA ASP A 133 9.75 -7.54 14.50
C ASP A 133 9.78 -9.08 14.39
N PRO A 134 10.95 -9.77 14.46
CA PRO A 134 12.33 -9.28 14.61
C PRO A 134 13.10 -9.23 13.28
N ALA A 135 12.41 -9.20 12.14
CA ALA A 135 13.03 -9.36 10.84
C ALA A 135 13.69 -8.07 10.31
N ASP A 136 13.59 -6.96 11.03
CA ASP A 136 14.04 -5.62 10.62
C ASP A 136 13.63 -5.32 9.17
N GLU A 137 12.40 -5.67 8.78
CA GLU A 137 11.90 -5.47 7.41
C GLU A 137 10.61 -4.66 7.45
N VAL A 138 10.51 -3.63 6.61
CA VAL A 138 9.25 -2.89 6.47
C VAL A 138 8.32 -3.61 5.50
N ILE A 139 7.11 -3.89 5.97
CA ILE A 139 6.09 -4.62 5.22
C ILE A 139 4.84 -3.76 5.01
N TRP A 140 4.10 -4.07 3.94
CA TRP A 140 2.70 -3.73 3.80
C TRP A 140 1.87 -4.79 4.52
N ARG A 141 1.15 -4.37 5.56
CA ARG A 141 0.23 -5.22 6.33
C ARG A 141 -1.22 -4.84 6.06
N CYS A 142 -2.06 -5.85 5.94
CA CYS A 142 -3.51 -5.69 5.87
C CYS A 142 -4.10 -5.95 7.26
N ASP A 143 -4.98 -5.06 7.76
CA ASP A 143 -5.63 -5.22 9.07
C ASP A 143 -7.00 -5.91 9.02
N ALA A 144 -7.49 -6.26 7.83
CA ALA A 144 -8.74 -7.01 7.71
C ALA A 144 -8.60 -8.46 8.23
N ASP A 145 -9.71 -9.00 8.75
CA ASP A 145 -9.79 -10.27 9.48
C ASP A 145 -8.86 -10.31 10.71
N GLU A 146 -7.95 -11.28 10.77
CA GLU A 146 -6.90 -11.43 11.79
C GLU A 146 -5.63 -10.60 11.48
N GLY A 147 -5.63 -9.92 10.34
CA GLY A 147 -4.50 -9.20 9.78
C GLY A 147 -3.44 -10.11 9.17
N HIS A 148 -2.82 -9.68 8.07
CA HIS A 148 -1.76 -10.46 7.41
C HIS A 148 -0.72 -9.59 6.71
N ASP A 149 0.51 -10.10 6.69
CA ASP A 149 1.61 -9.53 5.92
C ASP A 149 1.34 -9.77 4.42
N VAL A 150 1.36 -8.70 3.62
CA VAL A 150 1.11 -8.79 2.17
C VAL A 150 2.42 -8.91 1.40
N ALA A 151 3.34 -7.96 1.62
CA ALA A 151 4.63 -7.91 0.94
C ALA A 151 5.60 -6.98 1.68
N PRO A 152 6.91 -7.17 1.54
CA PRO A 152 7.88 -6.11 1.84
C PRO A 152 7.62 -4.85 1.00
N VAL A 153 7.97 -3.68 1.54
CA VAL A 153 7.92 -2.43 0.77
C VAL A 153 8.91 -2.50 -0.41
N GLY A 154 8.45 -2.12 -1.59
CA GLY A 154 9.14 -2.26 -2.87
C GLY A 154 8.93 -3.61 -3.58
N HIS A 155 8.08 -4.48 -3.04
CA HIS A 155 7.81 -5.82 -3.56
C HIS A 155 6.32 -6.14 -3.71
N LEU A 156 5.43 -5.15 -3.65
CA LEU A 156 3.98 -5.37 -3.65
C LEU A 156 3.50 -6.10 -4.92
N ALA A 157 4.15 -5.87 -6.07
CA ALA A 157 3.77 -6.47 -7.35
C ALA A 157 3.86 -8.00 -7.36
N ALA A 158 4.84 -8.54 -6.60
CA ALA A 158 5.05 -9.97 -6.49
C ALA A 158 3.93 -10.64 -5.69
N ALA A 159 3.33 -9.94 -4.73
CA ALA A 159 2.19 -10.45 -3.94
C ALA A 159 0.90 -10.49 -4.76
N ALA A 160 0.64 -9.49 -5.61
CA ALA A 160 -0.51 -9.48 -6.50
C ALA A 160 -0.46 -10.61 -7.56
N SER A 161 0.74 -11.05 -7.94
CA SER A 161 0.94 -12.09 -8.97
C SER A 161 0.76 -13.52 -8.45
N ARG A 162 0.68 -13.74 -7.14
CA ARG A 162 0.36 -15.06 -6.58
C ARG A 162 -1.16 -15.19 -6.52
N PRO A 163 -1.81 -15.95 -7.43
CA PRO A 163 -3.22 -16.24 -7.24
C PRO A 163 -3.38 -16.94 -5.90
N SER A 164 -4.20 -16.35 -5.04
CA SER A 164 -4.65 -16.90 -3.76
C SER A 164 -4.90 -18.40 -3.92
N SER A 165 -4.01 -19.21 -3.34
CA SER A 165 -4.31 -20.62 -3.16
C SER A 165 -5.50 -20.67 -2.24
N THR A 166 -6.67 -20.95 -2.81
CA THR A 166 -7.92 -21.14 -2.09
C THR A 166 -7.67 -22.22 -1.05
N PRO A 167 -7.88 -22.00 0.26
CA PRO A 167 -8.17 -23.15 1.12
C PRO A 167 -9.52 -23.68 0.64
N SER A 168 -9.51 -24.81 -0.09
CA SER A 168 -10.72 -25.59 -0.31
C SER A 168 -11.22 -26.06 1.04
N GLN A 169 -12.04 -25.22 1.70
CA GLN A 169 -13.05 -25.71 2.60
C GLN A 169 -14.12 -26.38 1.75
N THR A 170 -13.94 -27.68 1.50
CA THR A 170 -15.07 -28.56 1.26
C THR A 170 -15.45 -29.15 2.61
N LEU A 171 -16.36 -28.47 3.28
CA LEU A 171 -17.13 -29.04 4.37
C LEU A 171 -18.23 -29.95 3.79
N ALA A 172 -18.28 -31.15 4.39
CA ALA A 172 -19.42 -32.06 4.55
C ALA A 172 -19.79 -33.04 3.41
N ALA A 173 -19.56 -34.32 3.71
CA ALA A 173 -20.68 -35.27 3.80
C ALA A 173 -20.41 -36.26 4.95
N SER A 174 -21.27 -36.19 5.98
CA SER A 174 -21.44 -37.19 7.04
C SER A 174 -22.05 -38.48 6.49
N SER A 175 -21.57 -39.66 6.95
CA SER A 175 -22.22 -40.99 7.06
C SER A 175 -21.12 -42.06 6.93
N SER A 176 -21.01 -43.16 7.68
CA SER A 176 -21.93 -43.88 8.55
C SER A 176 -21.12 -44.73 9.55
N ALA A 177 -21.73 -44.97 10.70
CA ALA A 177 -21.32 -45.97 11.67
C ALA A 177 -21.30 -47.40 11.10
N VAL A 178 -20.31 -48.21 11.49
CA VAL A 178 -20.44 -49.63 11.88
C VAL A 178 -19.21 -49.95 12.75
N GLN A 179 -19.42 -50.22 14.03
CA GLN A 179 -18.46 -50.96 14.86
C GLN A 179 -18.74 -52.46 14.70
N PRO A 180 -17.72 -53.32 14.53
CA PRO A 180 -17.85 -54.72 14.86
C PRO A 180 -17.24 -55.02 16.25
N ASP A 181 -18.05 -55.69 17.09
CA ASP A 181 -17.67 -56.36 18.33
C ASP A 181 -16.47 -57.31 18.16
N PRO A 182 -15.53 -57.38 19.11
CA PRO A 182 -14.65 -58.53 19.22
C PRO A 182 -15.35 -59.67 19.99
N GLU A 183 -15.92 -60.61 19.21
CA GLU A 183 -16.48 -61.86 19.69
C GLU A 183 -15.41 -62.73 20.40
N THR A 184 -15.83 -63.31 21.51
CA THR A 184 -15.09 -64.18 22.42
C THR A 184 -14.61 -65.46 21.74
N VAL A 185 -13.29 -65.73 21.74
CA VAL A 185 -12.75 -67.05 21.41
C VAL A 185 -12.11 -67.67 22.66
N ARG A 186 -12.86 -68.58 23.30
CA ARG A 186 -12.29 -69.68 24.09
C ARG A 186 -11.98 -70.84 23.15
N PRO A 187 -10.92 -71.60 23.38
CA PRO A 187 -10.98 -73.03 23.13
C PRO A 187 -10.76 -73.82 24.42
N ALA A 188 -11.69 -74.75 24.66
CA ALA A 188 -11.50 -75.90 25.52
C ALA A 188 -10.93 -77.04 24.68
N VAL A 189 -9.84 -77.66 25.12
CA VAL A 189 -9.75 -79.11 25.43
C VAL A 189 -8.67 -79.28 26.50
#